data_AF-A0A6N6MC38-F1
#
_entry.id   AF-A0A6N6MC38-F1
#
_cell.length_a   1.000
_cell.length_b   1.000
_cell.length_c   1.000
_cell.angle_alpha   90.00
_cell.angle_beta   90.00
_cell.angle_gamma   90.00
#
_symmetry.space_group_name_H-M   'P 1'
#
loop_
_entity.id
_entity.type
_entity.pdbx_description
1 polymer ?
#
loop_
_entity_poly.entity_id
_entity_poly.type
_entity_poly.pdbx_seq_one_letter_code
_entity_poly.pdbx_strand_id
1 'polypeptide(L)'
;MKYKSFLLLVVTILCFVTKSFSQKGQYQIRNGFGISGGMSQYDINTDNFKTKAATGFLGGLRASVDLPHKWYNLSYGMQFSENQIEISGRPDQFSLEEDYIKYKLLAVSLDLSLHVKLIKNYLMIDIGPMLQFNGPLEFKDEDQEGYFINNYDHLTAKDITKLSKFHMNGVVGASVGVRNFMLKGQYIYGFTNILNKLNKEKVDNSGGKSKFEGHQQMLTLSAIVTF
;
A
#
# COMPACT_ATOMS: atom_id res chain seq x y z
N MET A 1 -49.35 -21.12 7.83
CA MET A 1 -48.61 -20.60 6.66
C MET A 1 -48.88 -19.11 6.32
N LYS A 2 -49.58 -18.32 7.14
CA LYS A 2 -49.97 -16.93 6.78
C LYS A 2 -48.87 -15.86 6.93
N TYR A 3 -47.90 -16.05 7.83
CA TYR A 3 -46.87 -15.03 8.12
C TYR A 3 -45.70 -14.98 7.11
N LYS A 4 -45.45 -16.06 6.35
CA LYS A 4 -44.34 -16.11 5.37
C LYS A 4 -44.56 -15.15 4.19
N SER A 5 -45.81 -14.90 3.81
CA SER A 5 -46.15 -14.00 2.69
C SER A 5 -45.89 -12.52 3.04
N PHE A 6 -46.19 -12.11 4.28
CA PHE A 6 -45.94 -10.75 4.75
C PHE A 6 -44.44 -10.43 4.86
N LEU A 7 -43.63 -11.40 5.29
CA LEU A 7 -42.17 -11.25 5.36
C LEU A 7 -41.55 -11.06 3.97
N LEU A 8 -42.02 -11.82 2.98
CA LEU A 8 -41.56 -11.70 1.59
C LEU A 8 -41.93 -10.33 0.98
N LEU A 9 -43.12 -9.83 1.29
CA LEU A 9 -43.57 -8.50 0.86
C LEU A 9 -42.71 -7.38 1.47
N VAL A 10 -42.40 -7.46 2.77
CA VAL A 10 -41.53 -6.48 3.45
C VAL A 10 -40.12 -6.47 2.86
N VAL A 11 -39.53 -7.64 2.60
CA VAL A 11 -38.20 -7.74 1.95
C VAL A 11 -38.25 -7.15 0.53
N THR A 12 -39.31 -7.43 -0.23
CA THR A 12 -39.46 -6.92 -1.60
C THR A 12 -39.61 -5.38 -1.62
N ILE A 13 -40.38 -4.82 -0.67
CA ILE A 13 -40.55 -3.36 -0.53
C ILE A 13 -39.24 -2.70 -0.10
N LEU A 14 -38.49 -3.28 0.85
CA LEU A 14 -37.18 -2.75 1.26
C LEU A 14 -36.17 -2.75 0.10
N CYS A 15 -36.19 -3.76 -0.76
CA CYS A 15 -35.37 -3.81 -1.97
C CYS A 15 -35.78 -2.77 -3.04
N PHE A 16 -37.04 -2.33 -3.05
CA PHE A 16 -37.54 -1.35 -4.04
C PHE A 16 -37.39 0.11 -3.58
N VAL A 17 -37.58 0.39 -2.29
CA VAL A 17 -37.46 1.75 -1.72
C VAL A 17 -36.03 2.31 -1.87
N THR A 18 -35.01 1.46 -1.89
CA THR A 18 -33.61 1.88 -2.11
C THR A 18 -33.32 2.32 -3.55
N LYS A 19 -34.11 1.89 -4.55
CA LYS A 19 -33.93 2.30 -5.96
C LYS A 19 -34.58 3.65 -6.28
N SER A 20 -35.65 4.02 -5.57
CA SER A 20 -36.44 5.22 -5.89
C SER A 20 -35.84 6.55 -5.43
N PHE A 21 -34.77 6.53 -4.60
CA PHE A 21 -33.99 7.72 -4.24
C PHE A 21 -32.71 7.89 -5.07
N SER A 22 -32.63 7.26 -6.25
CA SER A 22 -31.60 7.59 -7.23
C SER A 22 -31.79 9.04 -7.69
N GLN A 23 -30.71 9.82 -7.62
CA GLN A 23 -30.73 11.28 -7.64
C GLN A 23 -31.34 11.83 -8.94
N LYS A 24 -32.34 12.72 -8.80
CA LYS A 24 -33.02 13.40 -9.92
C LYS A 24 -32.00 14.22 -10.74
N GLY A 25 -31.96 13.96 -12.05
CA GLY A 25 -30.92 14.41 -12.98
C GLY A 25 -30.93 15.91 -13.31
N GLN A 26 -30.19 16.69 -12.54
CA GLN A 26 -29.80 18.07 -12.91
C GLN A 26 -28.29 18.28 -12.94
N TYR A 27 -27.48 17.24 -12.67
CA TYR A 27 -26.03 17.33 -12.53
C TYR A 27 -25.31 16.15 -13.18
N GLN A 28 -24.21 16.42 -13.89
CA GLN A 28 -23.32 15.39 -14.40
C GLN A 28 -22.48 14.82 -13.25
N ILE A 29 -22.98 13.80 -12.56
CA ILE A 29 -22.19 12.99 -11.64
C ILE A 29 -21.26 12.14 -12.51
N ARG A 30 -19.97 12.49 -12.56
CA ARG A 30 -18.95 11.68 -13.22
C ARG A 30 -18.39 10.70 -12.19
N ASN A 31 -19.12 9.61 -11.93
CA ASN A 31 -18.52 8.44 -11.31
C ASN A 31 -17.65 7.78 -12.37
N GLY A 32 -16.37 7.59 -12.05
CA GLY A 32 -15.40 7.10 -13.02
C GLY A 32 -14.65 5.88 -12.48
N PHE A 33 -14.41 4.93 -13.37
CA PHE A 33 -13.45 3.86 -13.13
C PHE A 33 -12.11 4.28 -13.72
N GLY A 34 -11.05 4.07 -12.95
CA GLY A 34 -9.70 4.46 -13.31
C GLY A 34 -8.76 3.27 -13.28
N ILE A 35 -7.86 3.22 -14.26
CA ILE A 35 -6.70 2.34 -14.26
C ILE A 35 -5.49 3.20 -13.96
N SER A 36 -4.61 2.72 -13.09
CA SER A 36 -3.41 3.41 -12.65
C SER A 36 -2.18 2.56 -12.90
N GLY A 37 -1.08 3.23 -13.26
CA GLY A 37 0.23 2.63 -13.43
C GLY A 37 1.31 3.64 -13.05
N GLY A 38 2.41 3.17 -12.46
CA GLY A 38 3.45 4.06 -11.98
C GLY A 38 4.63 3.35 -11.36
N MET A 39 5.44 4.15 -10.68
CA MET A 39 6.61 3.70 -9.95
C MET A 39 6.46 4.03 -8.47
N SER A 40 7.08 3.21 -7.64
CA SER A 40 7.24 3.44 -6.20
C SER A 40 8.72 3.56 -5.87
N GLN A 41 9.04 4.28 -4.80
CA GLN A 41 10.30 4.17 -4.11
C GLN A 41 9.98 3.72 -2.69
N TYR A 42 10.48 2.54 -2.32
CA TYR A 42 10.10 1.85 -1.10
C TYR A 42 11.30 1.71 -0.17
N ASP A 43 11.05 1.89 1.13
CA ASP A 43 12.02 1.66 2.20
C ASP A 43 11.32 1.18 3.47
N ILE A 44 12.10 0.64 4.41
CA ILE A 44 11.66 0.32 5.76
C ILE A 44 12.45 1.21 6.71
N ASN A 45 11.77 2.13 7.36
CA ASN A 45 12.39 2.94 8.40
C ASN A 45 12.62 2.09 9.65
N THR A 46 13.87 1.71 9.89
CA THR A 46 14.30 0.85 10.99
C THR A 46 15.70 1.24 11.44
N ASP A 47 15.96 1.05 12.73
CA ASP A 47 17.31 1.15 13.28
C ASP A 47 18.01 -0.23 13.37
N ASN A 48 17.29 -1.31 13.07
CA ASN A 48 17.83 -2.66 13.16
C ASN A 48 18.76 -2.97 11.99
N PHE A 49 18.39 -2.51 10.80
CA PHE A 49 19.09 -2.80 9.56
C PHE A 49 19.52 -1.51 8.89
N LYS A 50 20.67 -1.52 8.21
CA LYS A 50 21.02 -0.47 7.26
C LYS A 50 20.31 -0.77 5.94
N THR A 51 19.21 -0.06 5.70
CA THR A 51 18.41 -0.21 4.47
C THR A 51 18.75 0.86 3.46
N LYS A 52 18.43 0.59 2.19
CA LYS A 52 18.49 1.57 1.11
C LYS A 52 17.22 1.48 0.28
N ALA A 53 16.58 2.62 0.09
CA ALA A 53 15.38 2.74 -0.71
C ALA A 53 15.65 2.34 -2.17
N ALA A 54 14.75 1.54 -2.74
CA ALA A 54 14.83 1.12 -4.14
C ALA A 54 13.50 1.33 -4.88
N THR A 55 13.61 1.45 -6.20
CA THR A 55 12.47 1.71 -7.07
C THR A 55 11.74 0.42 -7.44
N GLY A 56 10.43 0.48 -7.37
CA GLY A 56 9.50 -0.57 -7.77
C GLY A 56 8.46 -0.07 -8.76
N PHE A 57 7.53 -0.97 -9.09
CA PHE A 57 6.39 -0.65 -9.97
C PHE A 57 5.08 -0.88 -9.24
N LEU A 58 4.07 -0.09 -9.61
CA LEU A 58 2.73 -0.25 -9.10
C LEU A 58 1.71 -0.13 -10.23
N GLY A 59 0.61 -0.86 -10.08
CA GLY A 59 -0.54 -0.81 -10.96
C GLY A 59 -1.82 -1.07 -10.18
N GLY A 60 -2.92 -0.44 -10.56
CA GLY A 60 -4.12 -0.54 -9.74
C GLY A 60 -5.39 -0.06 -10.43
N LEU A 61 -6.52 -0.38 -9.81
CA LEU A 61 -7.85 0.03 -10.23
C LEU A 61 -8.42 0.97 -9.17
N ARG A 62 -9.18 1.97 -9.59
CA ARG A 62 -9.82 2.93 -8.69
C ARG A 62 -11.24 3.24 -9.16
N ALA A 63 -12.18 3.25 -8.23
CA ALA A 63 -13.52 3.78 -8.44
C ALA A 63 -13.61 5.13 -7.73
N SER A 64 -13.99 6.17 -8.46
CA SER A 64 -14.09 7.54 -7.95
C SER A 64 -15.53 8.05 -8.01
N VAL A 65 -15.93 8.75 -6.96
CA VAL A 65 -17.23 9.40 -6.84
C VAL A 65 -16.98 10.91 -6.80
N ASP A 66 -17.34 11.59 -7.90
CA ASP A 66 -17.37 13.05 -7.92
C ASP A 66 -18.64 13.52 -7.20
N LEU A 67 -18.47 14.37 -6.19
CA LEU A 67 -19.57 14.98 -5.44
C LEU A 67 -19.68 16.45 -5.88
N PRO A 68 -20.63 16.78 -6.78
CA PRO A 68 -20.89 18.17 -7.16
C PRO A 68 -21.15 19.04 -5.93
N HIS A 69 -20.60 20.25 -5.92
CA HIS A 69 -20.72 21.26 -4.84
C HIS A 69 -20.08 20.91 -3.49
N LYS A 70 -19.42 19.76 -3.35
CA LYS A 70 -18.55 19.49 -2.20
C LYS A 70 -17.13 19.92 -2.51
N TRP A 71 -16.44 20.37 -1.47
CA TRP A 71 -15.02 20.71 -1.48
C TRP A 71 -14.12 19.46 -1.51
N TYR A 72 -14.71 18.26 -1.54
CA TYR A 72 -14.00 17.00 -1.59
C TYR A 72 -14.70 15.97 -2.49
N ASN A 73 -13.91 15.02 -3.00
CA ASN A 73 -14.35 13.79 -3.64
C ASN A 73 -13.92 12.58 -2.83
N LEU A 74 -14.47 11.41 -3.16
CA LEU A 74 -14.12 10.15 -2.51
C LEU A 74 -13.73 9.12 -3.58
N SER A 75 -12.74 8.28 -3.29
CA SER A 75 -12.43 7.12 -4.11
C SER A 75 -12.10 5.90 -3.27
N TYR A 76 -12.34 4.73 -3.86
CA TYR A 76 -11.87 3.46 -3.36
C TYR A 76 -10.96 2.82 -4.42
N GLY A 77 -9.79 2.34 -4.01
CA GLY A 77 -8.80 1.78 -4.90
C GLY A 77 -8.27 0.43 -4.44
N MET A 78 -7.81 -0.35 -5.41
CA MET A 78 -7.00 -1.54 -5.21
C MET A 78 -5.72 -1.37 -6.01
N GLN A 79 -4.57 -1.53 -5.37
CA GLN A 79 -3.25 -1.43 -5.98
C GLN A 79 -2.46 -2.73 -5.77
N PHE A 80 -1.72 -3.10 -6.79
CA PHE A 80 -0.68 -4.11 -6.77
C PHE A 80 0.66 -3.38 -6.89
N SER A 81 1.63 -3.78 -6.09
CA SER A 81 2.96 -3.20 -6.14
C SER A 81 4.03 -4.27 -6.01
N GLU A 82 5.06 -4.15 -6.83
CA GLU A 82 6.31 -4.85 -6.70
C GLU A 82 7.35 -3.85 -6.22
N ASN A 83 7.65 -3.88 -4.93
CA ASN A 83 8.61 -2.98 -4.31
C ASN A 83 9.97 -3.66 -4.18
N GLN A 84 11.04 -2.88 -4.21
CA GLN A 84 12.39 -3.37 -3.96
C GLN A 84 12.96 -2.69 -2.72
N ILE A 85 13.79 -3.40 -1.97
CA ILE A 85 14.56 -2.86 -0.85
C ILE A 85 15.92 -3.53 -0.81
N GLU A 86 16.96 -2.76 -0.49
CA GLU A 86 18.30 -3.30 -0.32
C GLU A 86 18.67 -3.26 1.17
N ILE A 87 19.22 -4.35 1.70
CA ILE A 87 19.63 -4.47 3.10
C ILE A 87 21.12 -4.82 3.14
N SER A 88 21.86 -4.06 3.92
CA SER A 88 23.30 -4.27 4.10
C SER A 88 23.59 -5.63 4.77
N GLY A 89 24.47 -6.40 4.15
CA GLY A 89 24.96 -7.67 4.61
C GLY A 89 26.41 -7.93 4.23
N ARG A 90 26.86 -9.14 4.52
CA ARG A 90 28.21 -9.62 4.24
C ARG A 90 28.18 -11.09 3.81
N PRO A 91 29.06 -11.53 2.89
CA PRO A 91 29.03 -12.89 2.35
C PRO A 91 29.44 -13.96 3.37
N ASP A 92 30.27 -13.61 4.35
CA ASP A 92 30.73 -14.49 5.42
C ASP A 92 30.68 -13.77 6.77
N GLN A 93 30.52 -14.52 7.87
CA GLN A 93 30.41 -13.98 9.22
C GLN A 93 31.58 -13.06 9.60
N PHE A 94 32.80 -13.33 9.11
CA PHE A 94 34.01 -12.56 9.42
C PHE A 94 34.44 -11.59 8.31
N SER A 95 33.68 -11.51 7.22
CA SER A 95 34.00 -10.59 6.13
C SER A 95 33.81 -9.13 6.56
N LEU A 96 34.76 -8.28 6.19
CA LEU A 96 34.66 -6.82 6.32
C LEU A 96 34.03 -6.17 5.08
N GLU A 97 33.75 -6.95 4.04
CA GLU A 97 33.10 -6.48 2.83
C GLU A 97 31.59 -6.27 3.08
N GLU A 98 31.14 -5.04 2.86
CA GLU A 98 29.73 -4.67 2.92
C GLU A 98 29.12 -4.78 1.51
N ASP A 99 28.10 -5.62 1.39
CA ASP A 99 27.30 -5.75 0.17
C ASP A 99 25.81 -5.52 0.48
N TYR A 100 25.04 -5.13 -0.54
CA TYR A 100 23.62 -4.84 -0.41
C TYR A 100 22.80 -5.99 -1.00
N ILE A 101 22.15 -6.74 -0.11
CA ILE A 101 21.26 -7.84 -0.46
C ILE A 101 19.96 -7.26 -0.99
N LYS A 102 19.59 -7.63 -2.22
CA LYS A 102 18.43 -7.07 -2.91
C LYS A 102 17.21 -7.94 -2.70
N TYR A 103 16.19 -7.38 -2.07
CA TYR A 103 14.90 -8.03 -1.87
C TYR A 103 13.81 -7.41 -2.73
N LYS A 104 12.84 -8.24 -3.06
CA LYS A 104 11.59 -7.89 -3.72
C LYS A 104 10.43 -8.18 -2.78
N LEU A 105 9.48 -7.25 -2.70
CA LEU A 105 8.28 -7.35 -1.90
C LEU A 105 7.05 -7.14 -2.79
N LEU A 106 6.32 -8.23 -3.03
CA LEU A 106 5.01 -8.17 -3.65
C LEU A 106 3.95 -7.78 -2.62
N ALA A 107 3.12 -6.81 -2.96
CA ALA A 107 2.05 -6.36 -2.08
C ALA A 107 0.78 -6.00 -2.85
N VAL A 108 -0.36 -6.22 -2.19
CA VAL A 108 -1.68 -5.77 -2.63
C VAL A 108 -2.22 -4.82 -1.58
N SER A 109 -2.79 -3.69 -1.97
CA SER A 109 -3.38 -2.73 -1.03
C SER A 109 -4.76 -2.27 -1.45
N LEU A 110 -5.58 -1.96 -0.47
CA LEU A 110 -6.91 -1.36 -0.62
C LEU A 110 -6.88 0.01 0.06
N ASP A 111 -7.28 1.05 -0.67
CA ASP A 111 -7.29 2.42 -0.15
C ASP A 111 -8.69 3.04 -0.23
N LEU A 112 -9.00 3.85 0.78
CA LEU A 112 -10.13 4.78 0.75
C LEU A 112 -9.56 6.19 0.80
N SER A 113 -9.65 6.93 -0.30
CA SER A 113 -9.02 8.24 -0.43
C SER A 113 -10.08 9.35 -0.47
N LEU A 114 -9.91 10.35 0.40
CA LEU A 114 -10.59 11.64 0.33
C LEU A 114 -9.73 12.61 -0.48
N HIS A 115 -10.35 13.24 -1.47
CA HIS A 115 -9.70 14.13 -2.43
C HIS A 115 -10.19 15.57 -2.22
N VAL A 116 -9.45 16.39 -1.48
CA VAL A 116 -9.78 17.80 -1.24
C VAL A 116 -9.49 18.64 -2.48
N LYS A 117 -10.50 19.33 -3.01
CA LYS A 117 -10.41 20.17 -4.20
C LYS A 117 -9.78 21.51 -3.86
N LEU A 118 -8.55 21.75 -4.31
CA LEU A 118 -7.90 23.07 -4.22
C LEU A 118 -8.29 23.97 -5.39
N ILE A 119 -8.20 23.44 -6.62
CA ILE A 119 -8.57 24.15 -7.85
C ILE A 119 -9.53 23.27 -8.65
N LYS A 120 -10.83 23.38 -8.35
CA LYS A 120 -11.89 22.50 -8.93
C LYS A 120 -11.42 21.03 -8.95
N ASN A 121 -11.52 20.35 -10.09
CA ASN A 121 -11.05 18.97 -10.27
C ASN A 121 -9.65 18.92 -10.93
N TYR A 122 -8.93 20.04 -11.00
CA TYR A 122 -7.59 20.10 -11.62
C TYR A 122 -6.46 19.84 -10.64
N LEU A 123 -6.59 20.31 -9.39
CA LEU A 123 -5.60 20.13 -8.33
C LEU A 123 -6.30 19.70 -7.05
N MET A 124 -5.91 18.54 -6.52
CA MET A 124 -6.49 17.93 -5.33
C MET A 124 -5.41 17.46 -4.36
N ILE A 125 -5.72 17.47 -3.07
CA ILE A 125 -4.93 16.83 -2.01
C ILE A 125 -5.63 15.54 -1.62
N ASP A 126 -4.87 14.45 -1.57
CA ASP A 126 -5.38 13.10 -1.41
C ASP A 126 -4.96 12.57 -0.04
N ILE A 127 -5.92 12.20 0.80
CA ILE A 127 -5.64 11.70 2.15
C ILE A 127 -6.54 10.50 2.44
N GLY A 128 -5.99 9.45 3.04
CA GLY A 128 -6.81 8.30 3.39
C GLY A 128 -6.07 7.16 4.08
N PRO A 129 -6.82 6.25 4.73
CA PRO A 129 -6.27 4.98 5.18
C PRO A 129 -6.04 4.04 4.01
N MET A 130 -5.05 3.17 4.17
CA MET A 130 -4.73 2.10 3.25
C MET A 130 -4.43 0.81 4.03
N LEU A 131 -5.10 -0.27 3.65
CA LEU A 131 -4.83 -1.61 4.16
C LEU A 131 -3.96 -2.34 3.15
N GLN A 132 -2.83 -2.89 3.59
CA GLN A 132 -1.87 -3.54 2.72
C GLN A 132 -1.63 -4.97 3.18
N PHE A 133 -1.58 -5.87 2.21
CA PHE A 133 -1.18 -7.26 2.39
C PHE A 133 0.14 -7.52 1.66
N ASN A 134 1.14 -7.97 2.39
CA ASN A 134 2.49 -8.24 1.92
C ASN A 134 2.71 -9.74 1.75
N GLY A 135 3.36 -10.10 0.63
CA GLY A 135 4.05 -11.37 0.49
C GLY A 135 5.31 -11.44 1.36
N PRO A 136 6.00 -12.59 1.37
CA PRO A 136 7.36 -12.64 1.90
C PRO A 136 8.31 -11.76 1.07
N LEU A 137 9.47 -11.43 1.63
CA LEU A 137 10.56 -10.90 0.82
C LEU A 137 11.14 -12.04 -0.02
N GLU A 138 11.30 -11.78 -1.30
CA GLU A 138 11.95 -12.66 -2.26
C GLU A 138 13.33 -12.12 -2.58
N PHE A 139 14.32 -13.01 -2.70
CA PHE A 139 15.64 -12.61 -3.16
C PHE A 139 15.60 -12.25 -4.63
N LYS A 140 16.24 -11.14 -5.00
CA LYS A 140 16.48 -10.82 -6.41
C LYS A 140 17.63 -11.63 -7.00
N ASP A 141 18.55 -12.05 -6.13
CA ASP A 141 19.67 -12.93 -6.42
C ASP A 141 19.72 -14.02 -5.34
N GLU A 142 19.47 -15.27 -5.74
CA GLU A 142 19.40 -16.41 -4.82
C GLU A 142 20.75 -16.72 -4.16
N ASP A 143 21.87 -16.32 -4.79
CA ASP A 143 23.21 -16.52 -4.25
C ASP A 143 23.43 -15.72 -2.95
N GLN A 144 22.62 -14.69 -2.70
CA GLN A 144 22.68 -13.85 -1.50
C GLN A 144 21.89 -14.43 -0.31
N GLU A 145 21.21 -15.58 -0.45
CA GLU A 145 20.38 -16.17 0.62
C GLU A 145 21.19 -16.53 1.88
N GLY A 146 22.44 -16.96 1.70
CA GLY A 146 23.35 -17.34 2.78
C GLY A 146 24.08 -16.18 3.46
N TYR A 147 23.87 -14.94 3.00
CA TYR A 147 24.63 -13.79 3.50
C TYR A 147 24.21 -13.48 4.94
N PHE A 148 25.14 -12.93 5.72
CA PHE A 148 24.88 -12.47 7.08
C PHE A 148 24.46 -11.00 7.06
N ILE A 149 23.46 -10.65 7.87
CA ILE A 149 23.00 -9.27 7.99
C ILE A 149 23.99 -8.48 8.84
N ASN A 150 24.34 -7.29 8.37
CA ASN A 150 25.22 -6.41 9.13
C ASN A 150 24.56 -5.92 10.43
N ASN A 151 25.37 -5.71 11.46
CA ASN A 151 24.98 -5.43 12.86
C ASN A 151 24.48 -6.63 13.68
N TYR A 152 24.56 -7.85 13.14
CA TYR A 152 24.18 -9.08 13.84
C TYR A 152 25.24 -10.18 13.64
N ASP A 153 25.38 -11.07 14.62
CA ASP A 153 26.43 -12.09 14.62
C ASP A 153 26.05 -13.32 13.79
N HIS A 154 24.79 -13.78 13.90
CA HIS A 154 24.30 -15.01 13.27
C HIS A 154 22.99 -14.85 12.48
N LEU A 155 22.54 -13.61 12.27
CA LEU A 155 21.32 -13.34 11.51
C LEU A 155 21.60 -13.50 10.02
N THR A 156 20.92 -14.43 9.36
CA THR A 156 21.08 -14.63 7.91
C THR A 156 20.04 -13.85 7.11
N ALA A 157 20.36 -13.61 5.84
CA ALA A 157 19.50 -12.99 4.86
C ALA A 157 18.19 -13.76 4.67
N LYS A 158 18.23 -15.09 4.81
CA LYS A 158 17.06 -15.97 4.76
C LYS A 158 16.09 -15.73 5.92
N ASP A 159 16.62 -15.47 7.11
CA ASP A 159 15.80 -15.33 8.32
C ASP A 159 14.91 -14.08 8.27
N ILE A 160 15.35 -13.03 7.57
CA ILE A 160 14.61 -11.78 7.44
C ILE A 160 13.50 -11.82 6.37
N THR A 161 13.39 -12.90 5.60
CA THR A 161 12.42 -13.00 4.49
C THR A 161 10.95 -12.97 4.93
N LYS A 162 10.67 -13.44 6.15
CA LYS A 162 9.30 -13.54 6.67
C LYS A 162 8.89 -12.27 7.39
N LEU A 163 8.24 -11.39 6.62
CA LEU A 163 7.63 -10.18 7.16
C LEU A 163 6.22 -10.44 7.70
N SER A 164 5.73 -9.49 8.51
CA SER A 164 4.30 -9.40 8.80
C SER A 164 3.52 -9.27 7.49
N LYS A 165 2.37 -9.95 7.41
CA LYS A 165 1.57 -9.96 6.17
C LYS A 165 0.59 -8.79 6.08
N PHE A 166 0.09 -8.28 7.21
CA PHE A 166 -0.97 -7.27 7.22
C PHE A 166 -0.47 -5.94 7.79
N HIS A 167 -0.77 -4.86 7.08
CA HIS A 167 -0.33 -3.51 7.40
C HIS A 167 -1.44 -2.49 7.30
N MET A 168 -1.45 -1.58 8.28
CA MET A 168 -2.29 -0.40 8.25
C MET A 168 -1.41 0.81 7.98
N ASN A 169 -1.70 1.48 6.88
CA ASN A 169 -0.92 2.56 6.33
C ASN A 169 -1.79 3.82 6.21
N GLY A 170 -1.15 4.97 6.32
CA GLY A 170 -1.73 6.27 6.04
C GLY A 170 -1.18 6.80 4.73
N VAL A 171 -2.03 7.46 3.95
CA VAL A 171 -1.68 8.02 2.66
C VAL A 171 -1.93 9.51 2.66
N VAL A 172 -0.96 10.28 2.18
CA VAL A 172 -1.07 11.71 1.92
C VAL A 172 -0.42 12.01 0.57
N GLY A 173 -1.04 12.84 -0.26
CA GLY A 173 -0.50 13.13 -1.59
C GLY A 173 -1.21 14.28 -2.27
N ALA A 174 -0.82 14.52 -3.51
CA ALA A 174 -1.46 15.47 -4.38
C ALA A 174 -1.72 14.84 -5.75
N SER A 175 -2.83 15.24 -6.36
CA SER A 175 -3.16 14.86 -7.72
C SER A 175 -3.46 16.08 -8.58
N VAL A 176 -2.97 16.03 -9.82
CA VAL A 176 -3.23 17.03 -10.85
C VAL A 176 -3.82 16.33 -12.07
N GLY A 177 -4.99 16.78 -12.52
CA GLY A 177 -5.73 16.08 -13.58
C GLY A 177 -6.31 17.01 -14.63
N VAL A 178 -6.32 16.54 -15.87
CA VAL A 178 -6.99 17.19 -17.00
C VAL A 178 -7.86 16.14 -17.70
N ARG A 179 -9.17 16.40 -17.73
CA ARG A 179 -10.19 15.53 -18.37
C ARG A 179 -10.20 14.11 -17.82
N ASN A 180 -9.61 13.17 -18.54
CA ASN A 180 -9.59 11.73 -18.26
C ASN A 180 -8.20 11.25 -17.81
N PHE A 181 -7.24 12.16 -17.68
CA PHE A 181 -5.87 11.86 -17.29
C PHE A 181 -5.52 12.58 -15.99
N MET A 182 -4.91 11.89 -15.05
CA MET A 182 -4.50 12.44 -13.76
C MET A 182 -3.14 11.90 -13.35
N LEU A 183 -2.25 12.79 -12.94
CA LEU A 183 -0.99 12.44 -12.28
C LEU A 183 -1.20 12.54 -10.78
N LYS A 184 -0.66 11.57 -10.05
CA LYS A 184 -0.81 11.47 -8.59
C LYS A 184 0.54 11.12 -7.96
N GLY A 185 1.02 12.01 -7.09
CA GLY A 185 2.18 11.79 -6.24
C GLY A 185 1.73 11.56 -4.81
N GLN A 186 2.16 10.48 -4.17
CA GLN A 186 1.75 10.16 -2.80
C GLN A 186 2.92 9.72 -1.94
N TYR A 187 2.79 10.00 -0.65
CA TYR A 187 3.60 9.45 0.42
C TYR A 187 2.71 8.55 1.27
N ILE A 188 3.19 7.32 1.49
CA ILE A 188 2.50 6.27 2.22
C ILE A 188 3.40 5.90 3.40
N TYR A 189 2.83 5.95 4.60
CA TYR A 189 3.52 5.62 5.84
C TYR A 189 2.80 4.48 6.56
N GLY A 190 3.53 3.45 6.97
CA GLY A 190 3.00 2.32 7.71
C GLY A 190 3.03 2.55 9.21
N PHE A 191 1.88 2.38 9.87
CA PHE A 191 1.78 2.50 11.33
C PHE A 191 2.06 1.18 12.07
N THR A 192 2.11 0.07 11.35
CA THR A 192 2.35 -1.26 11.93
C THR A 192 3.78 -1.71 11.71
N ASN A 193 4.33 -2.41 12.70
CA ASN A 193 5.68 -2.95 12.63
C ASN A 193 5.76 -4.13 11.63
N ILE A 194 6.46 -3.93 10.52
CA ILE A 194 6.64 -4.93 9.46
C ILE A 194 7.57 -6.07 9.86
N LEU A 195 8.53 -5.79 10.73
CA LEU A 195 9.50 -6.76 11.22
C LEU A 195 8.99 -7.57 12.43
N ASN A 196 7.77 -7.27 12.91
CA ASN A 196 7.24 -7.90 14.12
C ASN A 196 7.15 -9.44 14.03
N LYS A 197 7.04 -9.99 12.83
CA LYS A 197 7.04 -11.44 12.61
C LYS A 197 8.38 -12.08 13.01
N LEU A 198 9.51 -11.40 12.80
CA LEU A 198 10.85 -11.86 13.19
C LEU A 198 10.96 -12.00 14.72
N ASN A 199 10.36 -11.08 15.47
CA ASN A 199 10.31 -11.17 16.94
C ASN A 199 9.53 -12.40 17.43
N LYS A 200 8.50 -12.84 16.68
CA LYS A 200 7.67 -13.99 17.05
C LYS A 200 8.35 -15.32 16.73
N GLU A 201 9.18 -15.36 15.70
CA GLU A 201 9.93 -16.56 15.32
C GLU A 201 11.22 -16.74 16.12
N LYS A 202 11.53 -15.81 17.05
CA LYS A 202 12.73 -15.83 17.91
C LYS A 202 14.02 -16.01 17.11
N VAL A 203 14.11 -15.27 16.00
CA VAL A 203 15.32 -15.20 15.19
C VAL A 203 16.48 -14.67 16.03
N ASP A 204 17.70 -15.16 15.78
CA ASP A 204 18.89 -14.73 16.50
C ASP A 204 19.12 -13.21 16.32
N ASN A 205 19.18 -12.51 17.43
CA ASN A 205 19.35 -11.06 17.52
C ASN A 205 20.65 -10.68 18.26
N SER A 206 21.56 -11.65 18.45
CA SER A 206 22.88 -11.45 19.06
C SER A 206 23.72 -10.46 18.25
N GLY A 207 24.47 -9.61 18.95
CA GLY A 207 25.27 -8.54 18.36
C GLY A 207 24.51 -7.25 18.04
N GLY A 208 23.17 -7.30 17.94
CA GLY A 208 22.33 -6.16 17.54
C GLY A 208 21.22 -5.79 18.54
N LYS A 209 20.20 -5.07 18.06
CA LYS A 209 19.04 -4.70 18.88
C LYS A 209 18.18 -5.94 19.18
N SER A 210 17.72 -6.05 20.43
CA SER A 210 16.96 -7.21 20.93
C SER A 210 15.52 -7.34 20.38
N LYS A 211 14.96 -6.27 19.81
CA LYS A 211 13.64 -6.27 19.17
C LYS A 211 13.75 -5.67 17.78
N PHE A 212 13.17 -6.34 16.80
CA PHE A 212 13.04 -5.86 15.44
C PHE A 212 11.85 -4.92 15.31
N GLU A 213 12.11 -3.68 14.92
CA GLU A 213 11.10 -2.66 14.67
C GLU A 213 11.37 -1.96 13.35
N GLY A 214 10.37 -1.95 12.46
CA GLY A 214 10.45 -1.22 11.20
C GLY A 214 9.08 -0.79 10.73
N HIS A 215 8.99 0.42 10.20
CA HIS A 215 7.77 1.00 9.66
C HIS A 215 7.94 1.22 8.15
N GLN A 216 6.95 0.82 7.36
CA GLN A 216 7.03 0.95 5.90
C GLN A 216 6.96 2.43 5.49
N GLN A 217 7.76 2.82 4.51
CA GLN A 217 7.66 4.13 3.86
C GLN A 217 7.70 3.95 2.35
N MET A 218 6.81 4.62 1.65
CA MET A 218 6.72 4.50 0.20
C MET A 218 6.31 5.81 -0.43
N LEU A 219 7.13 6.29 -1.36
CA LEU A 219 6.80 7.38 -2.27
C LEU A 219 6.27 6.77 -3.56
N THR A 220 5.19 7.30 -4.09
CA THR A 220 4.59 6.81 -5.35
C THR A 220 4.38 7.96 -6.32
N LEU A 221 4.64 7.68 -7.58
CA LEU A 221 4.25 8.54 -8.70
C LEU A 221 3.49 7.70 -9.71
N SER A 222 2.23 8.06 -9.94
CA SER A 222 1.32 7.28 -10.77
C SER A 222 0.55 8.15 -11.75
N ALA A 223 0.30 7.60 -12.93
CA ALA A 223 -0.62 8.13 -13.90
C ALA A 223 -1.92 7.32 -13.85
N ILE A 224 -3.05 8.01 -13.95
CA ILE A 224 -4.38 7.44 -13.85
C ILE A 224 -5.17 7.87 -15.08
N VAL A 225 -5.77 6.89 -15.76
CA VAL A 225 -6.71 7.12 -16.86
C VAL A 225 -8.10 6.74 -16.38
N THR A 226 -9.05 7.68 -16.44
CA THR A 226 -10.44 7.48 -16.02
C THR A 226 -11.39 7.36 -17.21
N PHE A 227 -12.40 6.50 -17.08
CA PHE A 227 -13.42 6.21 -18.08
C PHE A 227 -14.81 6.59 -17.54
#